data_AF-A0A561TMZ2-F1
#
_entry.id   AF-A0A561TMZ2-F1
#
_cell.length_a   1.000
_cell.length_b   1.000
_cell.length_c   1.000
_cell.angle_alpha   90.00
_cell.angle_beta   90.00
_cell.angle_gamma   90.00
#
_symmetry.space_group_name_H-M   'P 1'
#
loop_
_entity.id
_entity.type
_entity.pdbx_description
1 polymer ?
#
loop_
_entity_poly.entity_id
_entity_poly.type
_entity_poly.pdbx_seq_one_letter_code
_entity_poly.pdbx_strand_id
1 'polypeptide(L)'
;MRTARLRTAHPVLWAGWAVLAAGAVLCVLGWYGVSGERYAERQLPYLASCTVPGAALIVAGAVLLAQGRGALAAARVEELYGLLVAAAPEGADGPRAAADAPVAVSGEMLMVPGGTLWHRADCPLVAGRTEAVVVDARRVAHGGLEPCPICEPAEETDG
;
A
#
# COMPACT_ATOMS: atom_id res chain seq x y z
N MET A 1 -21.06 3.08 -2.48
CA MET A 1 -20.09 3.74 -3.39
C MET A 1 -18.96 2.81 -3.87
N ARG A 2 -18.35 1.96 -3.02
CA ARG A 2 -17.26 1.02 -3.37
C ARG A 2 -17.57 0.04 -4.53
N THR A 3 -18.73 -0.61 -4.50
CA THR A 3 -19.15 -1.58 -5.54
C THR A 3 -19.43 -0.96 -6.91
N ALA A 4 -19.73 0.35 -6.95
CA ALA A 4 -19.99 1.07 -8.20
C ALA A 4 -18.70 1.32 -9.00
N ARG A 5 -17.59 1.68 -8.34
CA ARG A 5 -16.31 1.96 -9.01
C ARG A 5 -15.68 0.72 -9.66
N LEU A 6 -15.80 -0.45 -9.03
CA LEU A 6 -15.31 -1.70 -9.59
C LEU A 6 -16.14 -2.14 -10.82
N ARG A 7 -17.46 -1.92 -10.78
CA ARG A 7 -18.35 -2.22 -11.91
C ARG A 7 -18.11 -1.31 -13.10
N THR A 8 -17.64 -0.07 -12.91
CA THR A 8 -17.31 0.83 -14.03
C THR A 8 -15.91 0.60 -14.58
N ALA A 9 -14.97 0.06 -13.80
CA ALA A 9 -13.62 -0.22 -14.29
C ALA A 9 -13.58 -1.37 -15.32
N HIS A 10 -14.38 -2.41 -15.12
CA HIS A 10 -14.45 -3.54 -16.06
C HIS A 10 -14.90 -3.16 -17.49
N PRO A 11 -15.99 -2.41 -17.71
CA PRO A 11 -16.40 -1.98 -19.04
C PRO A 11 -15.40 -0.99 -19.66
N VAL A 12 -14.74 -0.14 -18.87
CA VAL A 12 -13.67 0.75 -19.38
C VAL A 12 -12.48 -0.05 -19.89
N LEU A 13 -12.10 -1.14 -19.22
CA LEU A 13 -11.03 -2.02 -19.68
C LEU A 13 -11.41 -2.76 -20.97
N TRP A 14 -12.64 -3.29 -21.05
CA TRP A 14 -13.13 -3.92 -22.28
C TRP A 14 -13.21 -2.93 -23.44
N ALA A 15 -13.70 -1.72 -23.19
CA ALA A 15 -13.71 -0.64 -24.18
C ALA A 15 -12.30 -0.26 -24.62
N GLY A 16 -11.35 -0.14 -23.69
CA GLY A 16 -9.95 0.15 -23.99
C GLY A 16 -9.31 -0.92 -24.89
N TRP A 17 -9.54 -2.20 -24.59
CA TRP A 17 -9.08 -3.31 -25.44
C TRP A 17 -9.75 -3.30 -26.82
N ALA A 18 -11.06 -3.08 -26.89
CA ALA A 18 -11.78 -3.01 -28.15
C ALA A 18 -11.29 -1.87 -29.05
N VAL A 19 -11.11 -0.68 -28.47
CA VAL A 19 -10.59 0.51 -29.18
C VAL A 19 -9.16 0.27 -29.68
N LEU A 20 -8.29 -0.32 -28.84
CA LEU A 20 -6.92 -0.64 -29.22
C LEU A 20 -6.86 -1.68 -30.35
N ALA A 21 -7.69 -2.73 -30.27
CA ALA A 21 -7.79 -3.75 -31.32
C ALA A 21 -8.32 -3.16 -32.63
N ALA A 22 -9.36 -2.32 -32.57
CA ALA A 22 -9.89 -1.63 -33.75
C ALA A 22 -8.82 -0.74 -34.42
N GLY A 23 -8.04 0.00 -33.62
CA GLY A 23 -6.92 0.79 -34.13
C GLY A 23 -5.84 -0.06 -34.81
N ALA A 24 -5.47 -1.20 -34.22
CA ALA A 24 -4.52 -2.15 -34.81
C ALA A 24 -5.02 -2.71 -36.16
N VAL A 25 -6.30 -3.09 -36.24
CA VAL A 25 -6.93 -3.54 -37.49
C VAL A 25 -6.88 -2.45 -38.54
N LEU A 26 -7.20 -1.19 -38.20
CA LEU A 26 -7.12 -0.08 -39.14
C LEU A 26 -5.69 0.16 -39.66
N CYS A 27 -4.67 0.05 -38.80
CA CYS A 27 -3.28 0.14 -39.24
C CYS A 27 -2.90 -0.98 -40.21
N VAL A 28 -3.36 -2.21 -39.97
CA VAL A 28 -3.13 -3.35 -40.89
C VAL A 28 -3.81 -3.11 -42.24
N LEU A 29 -5.06 -2.63 -42.23
CA LEU A 29 -5.79 -2.28 -43.46
C LEU A 29 -5.11 -1.13 -44.22
N GLY A 30 -4.64 -0.11 -43.50
CA GLY A 30 -3.87 1.00 -44.08
C GLY A 30 -2.58 0.52 -44.74
N TRP A 31 -1.81 -0.32 -44.05
CA TRP A 31 -0.60 -0.94 -44.60
C TRP A 31 -0.89 -1.77 -45.85
N TYR A 32 -1.94 -2.58 -45.83
CA TYR A 32 -2.35 -3.38 -46.99
C TYR A 32 -2.74 -2.49 -48.18
N GLY A 33 -3.51 -1.43 -47.96
CA GLY A 33 -3.90 -0.47 -49.00
C GLY A 33 -2.71 0.25 -49.62
N VAL A 34 -1.78 0.74 -48.79
CA VAL A 34 -0.54 1.40 -49.26
C VAL A 34 0.33 0.42 -50.06
N SER A 35 0.46 -0.83 -49.60
CA SER A 35 1.30 -1.85 -50.26
C SER A 35 0.77 -2.25 -51.65
N GLY A 36 -0.53 -2.13 -51.88
CA GLY A 36 -1.15 -2.40 -53.19
C GLY A 36 -1.00 -1.25 -54.20
N GLU A 37 -0.52 -0.08 -53.77
CA GLU A 37 -0.53 1.14 -54.57
C GLU A 37 0.89 1.60 -54.94
N ARG A 38 1.10 1.91 -56.21
CA ARG A 38 2.43 2.20 -56.77
C ARG A 38 2.77 3.69 -56.76
N TYR A 39 1.75 4.55 -56.77
CA TYR A 39 1.91 5.99 -56.83
C TYR A 39 1.72 6.60 -55.44
N ALA A 40 2.73 7.34 -54.96
CA ALA A 40 2.72 7.95 -53.64
C ALA A 40 1.49 8.87 -53.42
N GLU A 41 1.08 9.60 -54.45
CA GLU A 41 -0.13 10.44 -54.43
C GLU A 41 -1.42 9.65 -54.13
N ARG A 42 -1.49 8.39 -54.57
CA ARG A 42 -2.62 7.48 -54.31
C ARG A 42 -2.47 6.72 -52.99
N GLN A 43 -1.30 6.77 -52.35
CA GLN A 43 -1.08 6.22 -51.00
C GLN A 43 -1.58 7.16 -49.88
N LEU A 44 -1.54 8.48 -50.10
CA LEU A 44 -1.96 9.49 -49.12
C LEU A 44 -3.37 9.26 -48.54
N PRO A 45 -4.39 8.91 -49.34
CA PRO A 45 -5.72 8.62 -48.81
C PRO A 45 -5.75 7.45 -47.82
N TYR A 46 -4.99 6.38 -48.04
CA TYR A 46 -4.93 5.22 -47.13
C TYR A 46 -4.26 5.56 -45.80
N LEU A 47 -3.20 6.38 -45.84
CA LEU A 47 -2.55 6.88 -44.64
C LEU A 47 -3.51 7.77 -43.82
N ALA A 48 -4.20 8.70 -44.48
CA ALA A 48 -5.12 9.63 -43.84
C ALA A 48 -6.37 8.95 -43.26
N SER A 49 -6.94 7.97 -43.97
CA SER A 49 -8.21 7.32 -43.59
C SER A 49 -8.06 6.09 -42.70
N CYS A 50 -6.92 5.40 -42.73
CA CYS A 50 -6.72 4.17 -41.95
C CYS A 50 -5.60 4.33 -40.92
N THR A 51 -4.39 4.71 -41.34
CA THR A 51 -3.21 4.62 -40.47
C THR A 51 -3.20 5.69 -39.38
N VAL A 52 -3.44 6.95 -39.74
CA VAL A 52 -3.52 8.06 -38.77
C VAL A 52 -4.63 7.83 -37.74
N PRO A 53 -5.89 7.58 -38.13
CA PRO A 53 -6.95 7.29 -37.15
C PRO A 53 -6.70 5.97 -36.40
N GLY A 54 -6.13 4.95 -37.04
CA GLY A 54 -5.74 3.70 -36.37
C GLY A 54 -4.72 3.93 -35.25
N ALA A 55 -3.68 4.71 -35.53
CA ALA A 55 -2.68 5.11 -34.52
C ALA A 55 -3.30 5.92 -33.38
N ALA A 56 -4.20 6.86 -33.70
CA ALA A 56 -4.92 7.63 -32.68
C ALA A 56 -5.78 6.73 -31.77
N LEU A 57 -6.46 5.72 -32.34
CA LEU A 57 -7.23 4.74 -31.57
C LEU A 57 -6.34 3.85 -30.70
N ILE A 58 -5.16 3.42 -31.19
CA ILE A 58 -4.20 2.67 -30.37
C ILE A 58 -3.78 3.49 -29.15
N VAL A 59 -3.43 4.77 -29.33
CA VAL A 59 -3.05 5.67 -28.23
C VAL A 59 -4.22 5.86 -27.26
N ALA A 60 -5.42 6.16 -27.76
CA ALA A 60 -6.61 6.34 -26.94
C ALA A 60 -6.94 5.07 -26.14
N GLY A 61 -6.88 3.90 -26.77
CA GLY A 61 -7.11 2.60 -26.12
C GLY A 61 -6.06 2.31 -25.04
N ALA A 62 -4.78 2.62 -25.29
CA ALA A 62 -3.71 2.47 -24.31
C ALA A 62 -3.92 3.39 -23.09
N VAL A 63 -4.34 4.64 -23.31
CA VAL A 63 -4.67 5.58 -22.23
C VAL A 63 -5.85 5.07 -21.41
N LEU A 64 -6.95 4.64 -22.05
CA LEU A 64 -8.11 4.06 -21.35
C LEU A 64 -7.71 2.86 -20.48
N LEU A 65 -6.88 1.98 -21.04
CA LEU A 65 -6.37 0.80 -20.34
C LEU A 65 -5.49 1.18 -19.14
N ALA A 66 -4.62 2.18 -19.27
CA ALA A 66 -3.79 2.66 -18.17
C ALA A 66 -4.65 3.27 -17.05
N GLN A 67 -5.63 4.10 -17.40
CA GLN A 67 -6.56 4.71 -16.44
C GLN A 67 -7.43 3.67 -15.73
N GLY A 68 -7.98 2.70 -16.47
CA GLY A 68 -8.78 1.60 -15.90
C GLY A 68 -7.97 0.73 -14.93
N ARG A 69 -6.72 0.41 -15.27
CA ARG A 69 -5.81 -0.33 -14.37
C ARG A 69 -5.44 0.48 -13.13
N GLY A 70 -5.16 1.77 -13.28
CA GLY A 70 -4.87 2.67 -12.15
C GLY A 70 -6.04 2.77 -11.19
N ALA A 71 -7.28 2.90 -11.69
CA ALA A 71 -8.48 2.92 -10.87
C ALA A 71 -8.69 1.61 -10.08
N LEU A 72 -8.42 0.45 -10.70
CA LEU A 72 -8.47 -0.84 -10.00
C LEU A 72 -7.39 -0.94 -8.92
N ALA A 73 -6.15 -0.55 -9.24
CA ALA A 73 -5.05 -0.57 -8.28
C ALA A 73 -5.34 0.30 -7.06
N ALA A 74 -5.83 1.53 -7.27
CA ALA A 74 -6.23 2.43 -6.19
C ALA A 74 -7.33 1.81 -5.32
N ALA A 75 -8.34 1.17 -5.92
CA ALA A 75 -9.39 0.49 -5.17
C ALA A 75 -8.87 -0.68 -4.31
N ARG A 76 -7.86 -1.42 -4.80
CA ARG A 76 -7.22 -2.50 -4.04
C ARG A 76 -6.35 -2.00 -2.89
N VAL A 77 -5.63 -0.90 -3.09
CA VAL A 77 -4.83 -0.28 -2.03
C VAL A 77 -5.75 0.25 -0.92
N GLU A 78 -6.86 0.91 -1.27
CA GLU A 78 -7.85 1.38 -0.30
C GLU A 78 -8.51 0.22 0.48
N GLU A 79 -8.72 -0.93 -0.17
CA GLU A 79 -9.20 -2.15 0.48
C GLU A 79 -8.19 -2.69 1.50
N LEU A 80 -6.91 -2.80 1.10
CA LEU A 80 -5.83 -3.24 1.98
C LEU A 80 -5.63 -2.30 3.16
N TYR A 81 -5.65 -0.99 2.92
CA TYR A 81 -5.53 0.03 3.96
C TYR A 81 -6.67 -0.09 4.97
N GLY A 82 -7.92 -0.25 4.50
CA GLY A 82 -9.06 -0.47 5.39
C GLY A 82 -8.93 -1.72 6.26
N LEU A 83 -8.40 -2.82 5.71
CA LEU A 83 -8.15 -4.05 6.47
C LEU A 83 -7.02 -3.88 7.51
N LEU A 84 -5.94 -3.19 7.14
CA LEU A 84 -4.81 -2.91 8.03
C LEU A 84 -5.22 -2.01 9.19
N VAL A 85 -6.01 -0.97 8.93
CA VAL A 85 -6.46 -0.01 9.95
C VAL A 85 -7.57 -0.61 10.83
N ALA A 86 -8.53 -1.35 10.25
CA ALA A 86 -9.58 -2.01 11.05
C ALA A 86 -9.05 -3.15 11.93
N ALA A 87 -7.86 -3.69 11.63
CA ALA A 87 -7.17 -4.65 12.49
C ALA A 87 -6.40 -3.98 13.65
N ALA A 88 -6.33 -2.64 13.72
CA ALA A 88 -5.91 -1.95 14.93
C ALA A 88 -7.00 -2.13 15.99
N PRO A 89 -6.68 -2.66 17.19
CA PRO A 89 -7.70 -2.94 18.19
C PRO A 89 -8.45 -1.64 18.56
N GLU A 90 -9.79 -1.70 18.54
CA GLU A 90 -10.73 -0.59 18.84
C GLU A 90 -10.67 -0.07 20.30
N GLY A 91 -9.54 -0.24 21.00
CA GLY A 91 -9.34 0.16 22.39
C GLY A 91 -8.58 1.48 22.60
N ALA A 92 -8.14 2.16 21.54
CA ALA A 92 -7.28 3.35 21.65
C ALA A 92 -8.01 4.70 21.59
N ASP A 93 -9.34 4.73 21.46
CA ASP A 93 -10.15 5.97 21.49
C ASP A 93 -10.84 6.16 22.86
N GLY A 94 -10.04 6.17 23.92
CA GLY A 94 -10.41 6.80 25.19
C GLY A 94 -10.11 8.30 25.13
N PRO A 95 -10.85 9.17 25.84
CA PRO A 95 -10.61 10.62 25.84
C PRO A 95 -9.13 10.93 26.10
N ARG A 96 -8.65 12.02 25.48
CA ARG A 96 -7.30 12.63 25.49
C ARG A 96 -6.57 12.75 26.85
N ALA A 97 -7.15 12.24 27.94
CA ALA A 97 -6.54 11.98 29.23
C ALA A 97 -5.58 10.78 29.24
N ALA A 98 -5.62 9.87 28.26
CA ALA A 98 -4.70 8.73 28.19
C ALA A 98 -3.26 9.10 27.75
N ALA A 99 -3.05 10.28 27.15
CA ALA A 99 -1.74 10.71 26.68
C ALA A 99 -0.78 11.13 27.82
N ASP A 100 -1.32 11.49 28.99
CA ASP A 100 -0.55 11.87 30.19
C ASP A 100 -0.55 10.76 31.26
N ALA A 101 -1.20 9.62 31.01
CA ALA A 101 -1.17 8.49 31.92
C ALA A 101 0.16 7.72 31.77
N PRO A 102 0.78 7.25 32.87
CA PRO A 102 1.98 6.42 32.79
C PRO A 102 1.70 5.18 31.93
N VAL A 103 2.57 4.93 30.95
CA VAL A 103 2.44 3.86 29.95
C VAL A 103 2.42 2.46 30.58
N ALA A 104 3.03 2.33 31.77
CA ALA A 104 3.10 1.11 32.55
C ALA A 104 3.35 1.47 34.01
N VAL A 105 2.77 0.71 34.95
CA VAL A 105 2.81 0.98 36.39
C VAL A 105 3.22 -0.23 37.23
N SER A 106 3.51 -1.38 36.61
CA SER A 106 3.96 -2.56 37.37
C SER A 106 5.32 -2.32 38.02
N GLY A 107 5.45 -2.74 39.28
CA GLY A 107 6.73 -2.78 40.00
C GLY A 107 7.59 -4.01 39.67
N GLU A 108 7.02 -5.01 38.96
CA GLU A 108 7.81 -6.15 38.49
C GLU A 108 8.59 -5.78 37.23
N MET A 109 9.89 -6.06 37.23
CA MET A 109 10.81 -5.67 36.16
C MET A 109 11.19 -6.90 35.33
N LEU A 110 10.95 -6.81 34.03
CA LEU A 110 11.25 -7.86 33.05
C LEU A 110 12.29 -7.39 32.03
N MET A 111 13.05 -8.34 31.49
CA MET A 111 13.89 -8.15 30.32
C MET A 111 13.63 -9.26 29.30
N VAL A 112 13.91 -8.99 28.04
CA VAL A 112 13.92 -10.04 27.00
C VAL A 112 15.36 -10.55 26.85
N PRO A 113 15.61 -11.87 26.89
CA PRO A 113 16.93 -12.44 26.64
C PRO A 113 17.51 -11.94 25.30
N GLY A 114 18.71 -11.39 25.33
CA GLY A 114 19.38 -10.78 24.16
C GLY A 114 19.01 -9.31 23.90
N GLY A 115 18.05 -8.75 24.64
CA GLY A 115 17.76 -7.33 24.66
C GLY A 115 18.72 -6.54 25.54
N THR A 116 18.81 -5.24 25.28
CA THR A 116 19.61 -4.28 26.05
C THR A 116 18.76 -3.44 27.02
N LEU A 117 17.44 -3.66 27.03
CA LEU A 117 16.49 -2.88 27.81
C LEU A 117 15.84 -3.73 28.89
N TRP A 118 15.51 -3.08 30.01
CA TRP A 118 14.59 -3.61 31.00
C TRP A 118 13.33 -2.76 31.09
N HIS A 119 12.21 -3.42 31.40
CA HIS A 119 10.86 -2.90 31.26
C HIS A 119 10.04 -3.21 32.51
N ARG A 120 8.98 -2.45 32.76
CA ARG A 120 7.90 -2.88 33.65
C ARG A 120 7.13 -4.05 33.03
N ALA A 121 6.62 -4.97 33.85
CA ALA A 121 5.97 -6.19 33.36
C ALA A 121 4.72 -5.93 32.48
N ASP A 122 4.05 -4.80 32.68
CA ASP A 122 2.90 -4.34 31.90
C ASP A 122 3.27 -3.41 30.74
N CYS A 123 4.56 -3.21 30.46
CA CYS A 123 5.00 -2.43 29.30
C CYS A 123 4.57 -3.13 27.99
N PRO A 124 3.98 -2.42 27.01
CA PRO A 124 3.47 -3.01 25.76
C PRO A 124 4.55 -3.68 24.91
N LEU A 125 5.84 -3.38 25.14
CA LEU A 125 6.96 -4.02 24.44
C LEU A 125 7.28 -5.43 24.97
N VAL A 126 6.91 -5.74 26.21
CA VAL A 126 7.12 -7.05 26.87
C VAL A 126 5.81 -7.78 27.16
N ALA A 127 4.67 -7.08 27.19
CA ALA A 127 3.36 -7.69 27.37
C ALA A 127 3.10 -8.76 26.30
N GLY A 128 2.88 -10.00 26.73
CA GLY A 128 2.65 -11.14 25.85
C GLY A 128 3.90 -11.80 25.25
N ARG A 129 5.12 -11.34 25.59
CA ARG A 129 6.38 -12.01 25.24
C ARG A 129 6.62 -13.18 26.19
N THR A 130 6.49 -14.41 25.70
CA THR A 130 6.70 -15.63 26.51
C THR A 130 8.15 -15.84 26.94
N GLU A 131 9.07 -15.22 26.20
CA GLU A 131 10.51 -15.24 26.46
C GLU A 131 10.95 -14.18 27.48
N ALA A 132 10.06 -13.29 27.92
CA ALA A 132 10.40 -12.29 28.93
C ALA A 132 10.70 -12.95 30.27
N VAL A 133 11.80 -12.54 30.90
CA VAL A 133 12.28 -13.06 32.18
C VAL A 133 12.47 -11.93 33.18
N VAL A 134 12.37 -12.23 34.47
CA VAL A 134 12.62 -11.26 35.54
C VAL A 134 14.05 -10.72 35.44
N VAL A 135 14.20 -9.40 35.61
CA VAL A 135 15.49 -8.72 35.55
C VAL A 135 16.43 -9.23 36.64
N ASP A 136 17.64 -9.60 36.23
CA ASP A 136 18.74 -9.89 37.15
C ASP A 136 19.37 -8.55 37.62
N ALA A 137 19.25 -8.27 38.92
CA ALA A 137 19.80 -7.06 39.55
C ALA A 137 21.31 -6.89 39.29
N ARG A 138 22.07 -7.98 39.11
CA ARG A 138 23.50 -7.89 38.76
C ARG A 138 23.73 -7.31 37.37
N ARG A 139 22.89 -7.63 36.39
CA ARG A 139 23.04 -7.11 35.02
C ARG A 139 22.74 -5.62 34.94
N VAL A 140 21.77 -5.13 35.72
CA VAL A 140 21.49 -3.70 35.84
C VAL A 140 22.67 -2.99 36.50
N ALA A 141 23.19 -3.53 37.61
CA ALA A 141 24.33 -2.95 38.33
C ALA A 141 25.63 -2.92 37.50
N HIS A 142 25.83 -3.88 36.61
CA HIS A 142 27.00 -3.94 35.71
C HIS A 142 26.82 -3.14 34.42
N GLY A 143 25.72 -2.39 34.26
CA GLY A 143 25.46 -1.55 33.07
C GLY A 143 25.13 -2.35 31.81
N GLY A 144 24.73 -3.62 31.95
CA GLY A 144 24.36 -4.47 30.81
C GLY A 144 22.92 -4.26 30.31
N LEU A 145 22.13 -3.44 31.01
CA LEU A 145 20.72 -3.19 30.70
C LEU A 145 20.38 -1.72 31.01
N GLU A 146 19.80 -1.03 30.03
CA GLU A 146 19.32 0.36 30.14
C GLU A 146 17.80 0.40 30.42
N PRO A 147 17.29 1.39 31.16
CA PRO A 147 15.86 1.52 31.39
C PRO A 147 15.15 1.81 30.07
N CYS A 148 14.02 1.13 29.84
CA CYS A 148 13.21 1.39 28.65
C CYS A 148 12.63 2.82 28.69
N PRO A 149 12.79 3.64 27.63
CA PRO A 149 12.28 5.01 27.59
C PRO A 149 10.76 5.09 27.36
N ILE A 150 10.09 3.96 27.12
CA ILE A 150 8.63 3.92 26.90
C ILE A 150 7.87 3.74 28.21
N CYS A 151 8.40 2.94 29.15
CA CYS A 151 7.77 2.66 30.44
C CYS A 151 8.53 3.25 31.63
N GLU A 152 9.62 3.98 31.38
CA GLU A 152 10.42 4.75 32.34
C GLU A 152 10.57 4.06 33.72
N PRO A 153 11.14 2.84 33.78
CA PRO A 153 11.08 2.00 34.97
C PRO A 153 12.02 2.44 36.11
N ALA A 154 12.88 3.44 35.89
CA ALA A 154 13.86 3.94 36.85
C ALA A 154 13.34 5.09 37.76
N GLU A 155 12.21 5.72 37.42
CA GLU A 155 11.75 6.93 38.10
C GLU A 155 11.03 6.67 39.44
N GLU A 156 10.67 5.42 39.76
CA GLU A 156 9.89 5.08 40.97
C GLU A 156 10.73 4.68 42.19
N THR A 157 12.06 4.58 42.05
CA THR A 157 12.96 4.15 43.13
C THR A 157 13.31 5.24 44.16
N ASP A 158 12.67 6.42 44.12
CA ASP A 158 12.93 7.55 45.02
C ASP A 158 11.77 7.85 46.00
N GLY A 159 11.06 6.80 46.45
CA GLY A 159 9.97 6.88 47.44
C GLY A 159 10.28 6.15 48.74
#